data_AF-A0A968DJZ6-F1
#
_entry.id   AF-A0A968DJZ6-F1
#
_cell.length_a   1.000
_cell.length_b   1.000
_cell.length_c   1.000
_cell.angle_alpha   90.00
_cell.angle_beta   90.00
_cell.angle_gamma   90.00
#
_symmetry.space_group_name_H-M   'P 1'
#
loop_
_entity.id
_entity.type
_entity.pdbx_description
1 polymer ?
#
loop_
_entity_poly.entity_id
_entity_poly.type
_entity_poly.pdbx_seq_one_letter_code
_entity_poly.pdbx_strand_id
1 'polypeptide(L)'
;LGSVNIKAPANYFEFAYDWRQDIRLNARKLKALIDERLPLWQKHTGNDDARVILIGHSMGGLVSRHYLEMLGGWRQCKALITLGTPHRGAVNAAETISNGLERIGIDISDTLRSFPSMYQILPIYPVIDIGSEVVRLMDTDDVPNLSREKAVEGTKFLLDIADAVENHRGMQQYRNSGYQMIPVVGTRQPTNQSLRISNGRLKPIRTSAIMDASLTHGDGTVP
;
A
#
# COMPACT_ATOMS: atom_id res chain seq x y z
N LEU A 1 16.66 -10.86 18.30
CA LEU A 1 16.66 -9.86 17.21
C LEU A 1 17.67 -10.30 16.15
N GLY A 2 17.25 -10.51 14.91
CA GLY A 2 18.15 -10.80 13.80
C GLY A 2 18.73 -9.50 13.22
N SER A 3 19.95 -9.55 12.73
CA SER A 3 20.55 -8.45 11.96
C SER A 3 20.45 -8.76 10.47
N VAL A 4 20.05 -7.78 9.66
CA VAL A 4 20.07 -7.93 8.20
C VAL A 4 21.50 -8.13 7.67
N ASN A 5 22.51 -7.67 8.40
CA ASN A 5 23.92 -7.74 8.03
C ASN A 5 24.65 -9.00 8.53
N ILE A 6 24.04 -9.77 9.45
CA ILE A 6 24.66 -10.95 10.05
C ILE A 6 23.85 -12.18 9.69
N LYS A 7 24.51 -13.17 9.08
CA LYS A 7 23.87 -14.44 8.67
C LYS A 7 23.78 -15.44 9.81
N ALA A 8 23.06 -15.07 10.87
CA ALA A 8 22.73 -15.94 11.99
C ALA A 8 21.23 -16.28 12.01
N PRO A 9 20.82 -17.47 12.49
CA PRO A 9 19.41 -17.79 12.64
C PRO A 9 18.77 -16.85 13.68
N ALA A 10 17.61 -16.32 13.35
CA ALA A 10 16.79 -15.51 14.24
C ALA A 10 15.31 -15.61 13.84
N ASN A 11 14.41 -15.35 14.79
CA ASN A 11 12.97 -15.42 14.60
C ASN A 11 12.28 -14.05 14.42
N TYR A 12 13.05 -12.97 14.38
CA TYR A 12 12.55 -11.61 14.18
C TYR A 12 13.56 -10.78 13.41
N PHE A 13 13.09 -10.09 12.38
CA PHE A 13 13.88 -9.17 11.57
C PHE A 13 13.10 -7.88 11.35
N GLU A 14 13.80 -6.76 11.46
CA GLU A 14 13.31 -5.48 10.97
C GLU A 14 13.66 -5.35 9.49
N PHE A 15 12.71 -4.84 8.71
CA PHE A 15 12.90 -4.61 7.28
C PHE A 15 12.71 -3.13 6.98
N ALA A 16 13.75 -2.34 7.23
CA ALA A 16 13.81 -0.96 6.75
C ALA A 16 14.00 -0.94 5.23
N TYR A 17 13.29 -0.05 4.55
CA TYR A 17 13.37 0.09 3.10
C TYR A 17 13.25 1.56 2.68
N ASP A 18 13.71 1.87 1.47
CA ASP A 18 13.57 3.21 0.90
C ASP A 18 12.15 3.40 0.39
N TRP A 19 11.32 4.08 1.19
CA TRP A 19 9.91 4.34 0.91
C TRP A 19 9.70 5.27 -0.28
N ARG A 20 10.74 5.93 -0.79
CA ARG A 20 10.66 6.79 -1.98
C ARG A 20 10.63 5.98 -3.28
N GLN A 21 11.16 4.77 -3.25
CA GLN A 21 11.31 3.90 -4.44
C GLN A 21 10.03 3.12 -4.73
N ASP A 22 9.94 2.58 -5.95
CA ASP A 22 8.88 1.66 -6.37
C ASP A 22 8.70 0.52 -5.35
N ILE A 23 7.47 0.32 -4.89
CA ILE A 23 7.07 -0.72 -3.93
C ILE A 23 7.47 -2.12 -4.41
N ARG A 24 7.42 -2.39 -5.72
CA ARG A 24 7.82 -3.66 -6.35
C ARG A 24 9.30 -3.96 -6.08
N LEU A 25 10.16 -2.94 -6.11
CA LEU A 25 11.59 -3.10 -5.80
C LEU A 25 11.81 -3.46 -4.33
N ASN A 26 11.10 -2.80 -3.43
CA ASN A 26 11.16 -3.11 -2.00
C ASN A 26 10.59 -4.51 -1.69
N ALA A 27 9.56 -4.95 -2.41
CA ALA A 27 9.02 -6.31 -2.28
C ALA A 27 10.02 -7.38 -2.76
N ARG A 28 10.80 -7.12 -3.82
CA ARG A 28 11.90 -8.01 -4.24
C ARG A 28 13.02 -8.09 -3.19
N LYS A 29 13.35 -6.97 -2.55
CA LYS A 29 14.31 -6.95 -1.43
C LYS A 29 13.78 -7.73 -0.22
N LEU A 30 12.49 -7.60 0.10
CA LEU A 30 11.84 -8.38 1.15
C LEU A 30 11.88 -9.88 0.84
N LYS A 31 11.58 -10.25 -0.41
CA LYS A 31 11.70 -11.65 -0.88
C LYS A 31 13.10 -12.19 -0.65
N ALA A 32 14.13 -11.46 -1.09
CA ALA A 32 15.52 -11.89 -0.94
C ALA A 32 15.92 -12.10 0.53
N LEU A 33 15.46 -11.23 1.43
CA LEU A 33 15.68 -11.41 2.86
C LEU A 33 14.99 -12.68 3.37
N ILE A 34 13.73 -12.91 3.01
CA ILE A 34 12.98 -14.09 3.48
C ILE A 34 13.59 -15.38 2.94
N ASP A 35 13.90 -15.44 1.63
CA ASP A 35 14.53 -16.58 0.99
C ASP A 35 15.90 -16.91 1.65
N GLU A 36 16.63 -15.91 2.14
CA GLU A 36 17.90 -16.12 2.86
C GLU A 36 17.68 -16.55 4.33
N ARG A 37 16.70 -15.95 5.02
CA ARG A 37 16.54 -16.11 6.49
C ARG A 37 15.68 -17.29 6.90
N LEU A 38 14.60 -17.57 6.18
CA LEU A 38 13.68 -18.64 6.55
C LEU A 38 14.36 -20.03 6.59
N PRO A 39 15.19 -20.43 5.61
CA PRO A 39 15.87 -21.72 5.66
C PRO A 39 16.86 -21.85 6.81
N LEU A 40 17.54 -20.75 7.18
CA LEU A 40 18.45 -20.74 8.34
C LEU A 40 17.68 -21.00 9.64
N TRP A 41 16.50 -20.40 9.78
CA TRP A 41 15.65 -20.59 10.94
C TRP A 41 15.04 -22.00 11.00
N GLN A 42 14.55 -22.52 9.87
CA GLN A 42 14.06 -23.90 9.74
C GLN A 42 15.13 -24.90 10.16
N LYS A 43 16.35 -24.77 9.61
CA LYS A 43 17.49 -25.63 9.98
C LYS A 43 17.88 -25.50 11.46
N HIS A 44 17.89 -24.30 12.00
CA HIS A 44 18.25 -24.07 13.41
C HIS A 44 17.27 -24.72 14.38
N THR A 45 15.97 -24.70 14.03
CA THR A 45 14.90 -25.23 14.89
C THR A 45 14.53 -26.68 14.59
N GLY A 46 14.95 -27.23 13.46
CA GLY A 46 14.50 -28.54 12.97
C GLY A 46 13.03 -28.55 12.53
N ASN A 47 12.43 -27.37 12.29
CA ASN A 47 11.05 -27.24 11.87
C ASN A 47 10.97 -26.78 10.40
N ASP A 48 10.91 -27.74 9.48
CA ASP A 48 10.82 -27.49 8.04
C ASP A 48 9.51 -26.80 7.63
N ASP A 49 8.47 -26.89 8.46
CA ASP A 49 7.16 -26.24 8.24
C ASP A 49 7.10 -24.80 8.77
N ALA A 50 8.20 -24.28 9.34
CA ALA A 50 8.23 -22.89 9.80
C ALA A 50 7.96 -21.93 8.63
N ARG A 51 7.10 -20.95 8.88
CA ARG A 51 6.65 -19.94 7.90
C ARG A 51 6.76 -18.54 8.50
N VAL A 52 6.90 -17.53 7.65
CA VAL A 52 7.04 -16.13 8.09
C VAL A 52 5.69 -15.53 8.51
N ILE A 53 5.72 -14.59 9.45
CA ILE A 53 4.62 -13.68 9.73
C ILE A 53 5.10 -12.28 9.36
N LEU A 54 4.33 -11.57 8.54
CA LEU A 54 4.64 -10.21 8.13
C LEU A 54 3.78 -9.22 8.90
N ILE A 55 4.40 -8.16 9.40
CA ILE A 55 3.72 -7.04 10.03
C ILE A 55 4.06 -5.79 9.21
N GLY A 56 3.05 -5.23 8.53
CA GLY A 56 3.20 -4.07 7.67
C GLY A 56 2.41 -2.89 8.18
N HIS A 57 3.09 -1.79 8.53
CA HIS A 57 2.43 -0.52 8.83
C HIS A 57 2.30 0.34 7.57
N SER A 58 1.13 0.93 7.36
CA SER A 58 0.84 1.81 6.23
C SER A 58 1.27 1.16 4.90
N MET A 59 2.11 1.83 4.11
CA MET A 59 2.66 1.34 2.85
C MET A 59 3.46 0.04 2.97
N GLY A 60 4.00 -0.30 4.14
CA GLY A 60 4.70 -1.58 4.37
C GLY A 60 3.79 -2.80 4.20
N GLY A 61 2.47 -2.61 4.42
CA GLY A 61 1.49 -3.62 4.07
C GLY A 61 1.37 -3.85 2.56
N LEU A 62 1.54 -2.81 1.73
CA LEU A 62 1.54 -2.96 0.27
C LEU A 62 2.82 -3.63 -0.25
N VAL A 63 3.98 -3.34 0.34
CA VAL A 63 5.23 -4.08 0.09
C VAL A 63 5.01 -5.57 0.36
N SER A 64 4.42 -5.88 1.51
CA SER A 64 4.10 -7.26 1.91
C SER A 64 3.10 -7.91 0.96
N ARG A 65 2.02 -7.21 0.60
CA ARG A 65 1.00 -7.71 -0.35
C ARG A 65 1.60 -8.00 -1.72
N HIS A 66 2.48 -7.14 -2.23
CA HIS A 66 3.16 -7.40 -3.50
C HIS A 66 4.06 -8.63 -3.41
N TYR A 67 4.84 -8.79 -2.34
CA TYR A 67 5.62 -10.02 -2.13
C TYR A 67 4.74 -11.28 -2.10
N LEU A 68 3.63 -11.24 -1.34
CA LEU A 68 2.75 -12.38 -1.17
C LEU A 68 2.06 -12.76 -2.47
N GLU A 69 1.45 -11.79 -3.15
CA GLU A 69 0.54 -12.03 -4.28
C GLU A 69 1.25 -12.00 -5.64
N MET A 70 2.30 -11.19 -5.82
CA MET A 70 2.98 -11.07 -7.12
C MET A 70 4.26 -11.90 -7.19
N LEU A 71 4.91 -12.17 -6.06
CA LEU A 71 6.20 -12.87 -6.00
C LEU A 71 6.11 -14.28 -5.39
N GLY A 72 4.89 -14.80 -5.20
CA GLY A 72 4.63 -16.15 -4.68
C GLY A 72 4.88 -16.33 -3.19
N GLY A 73 5.10 -15.24 -2.45
CA GLY A 73 5.39 -15.25 -1.02
C GLY A 73 4.29 -15.87 -0.17
N TRP A 74 3.06 -15.93 -0.67
CA TRP A 74 1.92 -16.54 0.04
C TRP A 74 2.17 -17.99 0.47
N ARG A 75 3.06 -18.72 -0.21
CA ARG A 75 3.44 -20.10 0.13
C ARG A 75 4.32 -20.22 1.36
N GLN A 76 5.14 -19.20 1.61
CA GLN A 76 6.11 -19.18 2.71
C GLN A 76 5.59 -18.40 3.93
N CYS A 77 4.43 -17.76 3.80
CA CYS A 77 3.84 -16.90 4.81
C CYS A 77 2.69 -17.61 5.53
N LYS A 78 2.65 -17.45 6.85
CA LYS A 78 1.55 -17.90 7.71
C LYS A 78 0.49 -16.82 7.84
N ALA A 79 0.91 -15.57 8.04
CA ALA A 79 -0.01 -14.46 8.22
C ALA A 79 0.60 -13.12 7.78
N LEU A 80 -0.27 -12.22 7.31
CA LEU A 80 0.01 -10.81 7.12
C LEU A 80 -0.88 -10.00 8.07
N ILE A 81 -0.24 -9.28 8.98
CA ILE A 81 -0.87 -8.30 9.85
C ILE A 81 -0.61 -6.91 9.24
N THR A 82 -1.67 -6.18 8.91
CA THR A 82 -1.55 -4.79 8.42
C THR A 82 -2.06 -3.81 9.45
N LEU A 83 -1.39 -2.65 9.53
CA LEU A 83 -1.77 -1.54 10.41
C LEU A 83 -2.00 -0.30 9.53
N GLY A 84 -3.25 0.08 9.30
CA GLY A 84 -3.59 1.28 8.51
C GLY A 84 -3.07 1.25 7.05
N THR A 85 -3.07 0.08 6.41
CA THR A 85 -2.56 -0.06 5.03
C THR A 85 -3.56 0.46 3.99
N PRO A 86 -3.14 1.36 3.07
CA PRO A 86 -4.03 1.91 2.03
C PRO A 86 -4.24 0.91 0.89
N HIS A 87 -4.98 -0.17 1.15
CA HIS A 87 -5.20 -1.27 0.19
C HIS A 87 -5.83 -0.83 -1.14
N ARG A 88 -6.54 0.30 -1.15
CA ARG A 88 -7.17 0.89 -2.36
C ARG A 88 -6.66 2.30 -2.65
N GLY A 89 -5.54 2.69 -2.04
CA GLY A 89 -4.98 4.03 -2.08
C GLY A 89 -5.50 4.96 -0.98
N ALA A 90 -4.89 6.15 -0.88
CA ALA A 90 -5.15 7.16 0.13
C ALA A 90 -5.39 8.53 -0.50
N VAL A 91 -6.50 9.18 -0.11
CA VAL A 91 -6.91 10.50 -0.61
C VAL A 91 -5.81 11.56 -0.44
N ASN A 92 -5.13 11.53 0.70
CA ASN A 92 -4.06 12.47 1.04
C ASN A 92 -2.87 12.40 0.06
N ALA A 93 -2.63 11.26 -0.60
CA ALA A 93 -1.55 11.15 -1.59
C ALA A 93 -1.84 12.02 -2.83
N ALA A 94 -3.08 11.98 -3.32
CA ALA A 94 -3.51 12.80 -4.44
C ALA A 94 -3.49 14.30 -4.09
N GLU A 95 -3.99 14.65 -2.90
CA GLU A 95 -3.90 16.02 -2.38
C GLU A 95 -2.45 16.50 -2.34
N THR A 96 -1.55 15.72 -1.74
CA THR A 96 -0.13 16.07 -1.59
C THR A 96 0.56 16.29 -2.94
N ILE A 97 0.34 15.38 -3.90
CA ILE A 97 0.90 15.52 -5.26
C ILE A 97 0.38 16.80 -5.92
N SER A 98 -0.93 17.04 -5.84
CA SER A 98 -1.57 18.13 -6.54
C SER A 98 -1.27 19.50 -5.93
N ASN A 99 -1.53 19.63 -4.64
CA ASN A 99 -1.47 20.89 -3.91
C ASN A 99 -0.05 21.25 -3.46
N GLY A 100 0.85 20.27 -3.41
CA GLY A 100 2.17 20.40 -2.82
C GLY A 100 2.19 20.24 -1.31
N LEU A 101 3.40 20.17 -0.74
CA LEU A 101 3.62 20.11 0.70
C LEU A 101 4.82 20.99 1.08
N GLU A 102 4.57 21.93 1.97
CA GLU A 102 5.62 22.70 2.65
C GLU A 102 5.87 22.11 4.03
N ARG A 103 7.15 21.92 4.39
CA ARG A 103 7.54 21.40 5.69
C ARG A 103 8.70 22.22 6.24
N ILE A 104 8.49 22.85 7.40
CA ILE A 104 9.51 23.66 8.11
C ILE A 104 10.05 24.79 7.18
N GLY A 105 9.17 25.45 6.43
CA GLY A 105 9.53 26.52 5.50
C GLY A 105 10.22 26.07 4.21
N ILE A 106 10.26 24.77 3.93
CA ILE A 106 10.83 24.20 2.69
C ILE A 106 9.71 23.56 1.88
N ASP A 107 9.57 24.00 0.62
CA ASP A 107 8.72 23.34 -0.36
C ASP A 107 9.39 22.04 -0.84
N ILE A 108 8.75 20.91 -0.55
CA ILE A 108 9.23 19.57 -0.96
C ILE A 108 8.32 18.94 -2.03
N SER A 109 7.45 19.72 -2.66
CA SER A 109 6.43 19.24 -3.59
C SER A 109 7.04 18.47 -4.76
N ASP A 110 8.03 19.04 -5.45
CA ASP A 110 8.67 18.39 -6.61
C ASP A 110 9.44 17.13 -6.20
N THR A 111 10.01 17.15 -4.99
CA THR A 111 10.64 15.97 -4.40
C THR A 111 9.61 14.84 -4.22
N LEU A 112 8.44 15.12 -3.62
CA LEU A 112 7.39 14.12 -3.43
C LEU A 112 6.79 13.63 -4.77
N ARG A 113 6.63 14.52 -5.75
CA ARG A 113 6.18 14.18 -7.12
C ARG A 113 7.19 13.32 -7.89
N SER A 114 8.44 13.27 -7.43
CA SER A 114 9.46 12.41 -8.02
C SER A 114 9.35 10.94 -7.56
N PHE A 115 8.72 10.67 -6.42
CA PHE A 115 8.69 9.34 -5.81
C PHE A 115 7.66 8.42 -6.47
N PRO A 116 8.07 7.28 -7.08
CA PRO A 116 7.11 6.33 -7.66
C PRO A 116 6.08 5.81 -6.66
N SER A 117 6.48 5.63 -5.40
CA SER A 117 5.61 5.11 -4.34
C SER A 117 4.39 5.98 -4.06
N MET A 118 4.50 7.31 -4.22
CA MET A 118 3.38 8.23 -4.04
C MET A 118 2.25 7.96 -5.05
N TYR A 119 2.59 7.54 -6.27
CA TYR A 119 1.61 7.19 -7.29
C TYR A 119 1.03 5.78 -7.07
N GLN A 120 1.80 4.86 -6.48
CA GLN A 120 1.38 3.50 -6.15
C GLN A 120 0.44 3.41 -4.94
N ILE A 121 0.14 4.55 -4.30
CA ILE A 121 -0.84 4.68 -3.22
C ILE A 121 -1.99 5.63 -3.59
N LEU A 122 -2.14 6.00 -4.86
CA LEU A 122 -3.27 6.79 -5.30
C LEU A 122 -4.58 5.97 -5.25
N PRO A 123 -5.71 6.61 -4.90
CA PRO A 123 -7.02 5.98 -4.95
C PRO A 123 -7.34 5.39 -6.33
N ILE A 124 -7.73 4.11 -6.35
CA ILE A 124 -8.13 3.38 -7.57
C ILE A 124 -9.66 3.36 -7.80
N TYR A 125 -10.40 4.12 -7.00
CA TYR A 125 -11.85 4.23 -7.02
C TYR A 125 -12.26 5.68 -7.32
N PRO A 126 -13.53 5.91 -7.73
CA PRO A 126 -14.00 7.28 -7.96
C PRO A 126 -13.91 8.10 -6.68
N VAL A 127 -13.18 9.21 -6.73
CA VAL A 127 -12.82 9.99 -5.55
C VAL A 127 -12.83 11.51 -5.80
N ILE A 128 -12.83 11.93 -7.06
CA ILE A 128 -12.81 13.34 -7.45
C ILE A 128 -14.20 13.77 -7.87
N ASP A 129 -14.80 14.66 -7.08
CA ASP A 129 -15.99 15.41 -7.43
C ASP A 129 -15.63 16.54 -8.39
N ILE A 130 -16.08 16.41 -9.64
CA ILE A 130 -15.94 17.42 -10.71
C ILE A 130 -17.21 18.28 -10.87
N GLY A 131 -18.15 18.19 -9.93
CA GLY A 131 -19.41 18.93 -9.90
C GLY A 131 -20.58 18.17 -10.52
N SER A 132 -20.40 17.57 -11.70
CA SER A 132 -21.43 16.76 -12.37
C SER A 132 -21.47 15.31 -11.90
N GLU A 133 -20.32 14.75 -11.54
CA GLU A 133 -20.14 13.37 -11.14
C GLU A 133 -18.87 13.19 -10.29
N VAL A 134 -18.68 11.98 -9.75
CA VAL A 134 -17.44 11.60 -9.07
C VAL A 134 -16.67 10.62 -9.95
N VAL A 135 -15.45 11.01 -10.34
CA VAL A 135 -14.58 10.25 -11.25
C VAL A 135 -13.33 9.71 -10.54
N ARG A 136 -12.65 8.75 -11.16
CA ARG A 136 -11.33 8.29 -10.69
C ARG A 136 -10.28 9.33 -11.06
N LEU A 137 -9.19 9.35 -10.29
CA LEU A 137 -8.02 10.19 -10.58
C LEU A 137 -7.49 10.02 -12.02
N MET A 138 -7.65 8.84 -12.59
CA MET A 138 -7.11 8.49 -13.91
C MET A 138 -8.00 8.88 -15.08
N ASP A 139 -9.25 9.21 -14.79
CA ASP A 139 -10.30 9.44 -15.78
C ASP A 139 -10.51 10.95 -16.03
N THR A 140 -9.70 11.82 -15.42
CA THR A 140 -9.73 13.28 -15.59
C THR A 140 -8.31 13.83 -15.76
N ASP A 141 -8.18 14.88 -16.58
CA ASP A 141 -6.95 15.67 -16.75
C ASP A 141 -6.93 16.93 -15.88
N ASP A 142 -8.00 17.17 -15.11
CA ASP A 142 -8.21 18.41 -14.39
C ASP A 142 -7.46 18.48 -13.05
N VAL A 143 -6.72 17.41 -12.70
CA VAL A 143 -5.96 17.34 -11.46
C VAL A 143 -4.62 18.07 -11.60
N PRO A 144 -4.43 19.21 -10.93
CA PRO A 144 -3.20 19.99 -11.05
C PRO A 144 -1.98 19.17 -10.64
N ASN A 145 -0.87 19.33 -11.35
CA ASN A 145 0.45 18.76 -11.02
C ASN A 145 0.53 17.22 -10.96
N LEU A 146 -0.53 16.51 -11.35
CA LEU A 146 -0.53 15.05 -11.41
C LEU A 146 0.03 14.58 -12.76
N SER A 147 1.11 13.80 -12.73
CA SER A 147 1.56 13.10 -13.93
C SER A 147 0.61 11.95 -14.26
N ARG A 148 -0.14 12.06 -15.35
CA ARG A 148 -1.07 11.02 -15.81
C ARG A 148 -0.37 9.68 -16.02
N GLU A 149 0.78 9.68 -16.69
CA GLU A 149 1.56 8.47 -16.95
C GLU A 149 1.91 7.73 -15.65
N LYS A 150 2.51 8.42 -14.68
CA LYS A 150 2.88 7.84 -13.38
C LYS A 150 1.65 7.37 -12.60
N ALA A 151 0.55 8.10 -12.68
CA ALA A 151 -0.68 7.75 -12.00
C ALA A 151 -1.35 6.51 -12.62
N VAL A 152 -1.25 6.31 -13.95
CA VAL A 152 -1.72 5.09 -14.64
C VAL A 152 -0.89 3.91 -14.17
N GLU A 153 0.43 4.06 -14.17
CA GLU A 153 1.34 3.00 -13.74
C GLU A 153 1.15 2.63 -12.27
N GLY A 154 0.97 3.64 -11.41
CA GLY A 154 0.71 3.48 -9.98
C GLY A 154 -0.64 2.80 -9.71
N THR A 155 -1.68 3.17 -10.45
CA THR A 155 -3.00 2.51 -10.36
C THR A 155 -2.90 1.05 -10.79
N LYS A 156 -2.19 0.78 -11.89
CA LYS A 156 -1.96 -0.59 -12.36
C LYS A 156 -1.29 -1.45 -11.30
N PHE A 157 -0.36 -0.91 -10.50
CA PHE A 157 0.25 -1.66 -9.40
C PHE A 157 -0.77 -2.21 -8.38
N LEU A 158 -1.74 -1.41 -7.95
CA LEU A 158 -2.76 -1.85 -6.98
C LEU A 158 -3.77 -2.82 -7.63
N LEU A 159 -4.13 -2.58 -8.89
CA LEU A 159 -5.01 -3.47 -9.65
C LEU A 159 -4.37 -4.84 -9.87
N ASP A 160 -3.09 -4.90 -10.23
CA ASP A 160 -2.36 -6.16 -10.41
C ASP A 160 -2.36 -7.01 -9.14
N ILE A 161 -2.23 -6.39 -7.96
CA ILE A 161 -2.34 -7.10 -6.67
C ILE A 161 -3.77 -7.64 -6.47
N ALA A 162 -4.80 -6.86 -6.80
CA ALA A 162 -6.18 -7.29 -6.67
C ALA A 162 -6.49 -8.48 -7.60
N ASP A 163 -6.07 -8.39 -8.87
CA ASP A 163 -6.24 -9.45 -9.86
C ASP A 163 -5.51 -10.73 -9.45
N ALA A 164 -4.27 -10.61 -8.94
CA ALA A 164 -3.51 -11.75 -8.44
C ALA A 164 -4.23 -12.46 -7.27
N VAL A 165 -4.86 -11.71 -6.36
CA VAL A 165 -5.62 -12.27 -5.24
C VAL A 165 -6.83 -13.05 -5.74
N GLU A 166 -7.61 -12.49 -6.68
CA GLU A 166 -8.76 -13.20 -7.24
C GLU A 166 -8.34 -14.47 -7.99
N ASN A 167 -7.26 -14.41 -8.77
CA ASN A 167 -6.69 -15.58 -9.44
C ASN A 167 -6.24 -16.65 -8.42
N HIS A 168 -5.55 -16.23 -7.36
CA HIS A 168 -5.11 -17.12 -6.30
C HIS A 168 -6.27 -17.78 -5.55
N ARG A 169 -7.36 -17.07 -5.28
CA ARG A 169 -8.58 -17.64 -4.66
C ARG A 169 -9.17 -18.78 -5.48
N GLY A 170 -8.97 -18.79 -6.80
CA GLY A 170 -9.32 -19.90 -7.68
C GLY A 170 -8.52 -21.19 -7.43
N MET A 171 -7.33 -21.11 -6.82
CA MET A 171 -6.43 -22.24 -6.59
C MET A 171 -6.76 -22.99 -5.29
N GLN A 172 -6.93 -24.32 -5.36
CA GLN A 172 -7.14 -25.16 -4.17
C GLN A 172 -6.00 -25.00 -3.14
N GLN A 173 -4.75 -24.96 -3.60
CA GLN A 173 -3.59 -24.81 -2.72
C GLN A 173 -3.65 -23.50 -1.91
N TYR A 174 -4.04 -22.39 -2.52
CA TYR A 174 -4.15 -21.10 -1.85
C TYR A 174 -5.28 -21.11 -0.81
N ARG A 175 -6.42 -21.73 -1.13
CA ARG A 175 -7.54 -21.85 -0.18
C ARG A 175 -7.21 -22.71 1.03
N ASN A 176 -6.44 -23.78 0.84
CA ASN A 176 -6.13 -24.73 1.91
C ASN A 176 -4.92 -24.30 2.75
N SER A 177 -3.91 -23.69 2.12
CA SER A 177 -2.60 -23.46 2.72
C SER A 177 -2.07 -22.04 2.53
N GLY A 178 -2.90 -21.12 2.03
CA GLY A 178 -2.57 -19.69 1.93
C GLY A 178 -2.34 -19.05 3.29
N TYR A 179 -1.96 -17.79 3.27
CA TYR A 179 -1.72 -17.02 4.49
C TYR A 179 -3.02 -16.42 5.03
N GLN A 180 -3.07 -16.17 6.34
CA GLN A 180 -4.15 -15.43 6.96
C GLN A 180 -3.92 -13.92 6.86
N MET A 181 -4.93 -13.17 6.39
CA MET A 181 -4.91 -11.71 6.41
C MET A 181 -5.58 -11.20 7.70
N ILE A 182 -4.87 -10.38 8.47
CA ILE A 182 -5.35 -9.79 9.73
C ILE A 182 -5.22 -8.27 9.64
N PRO A 183 -6.24 -7.56 9.14
CA PRO A 183 -6.21 -6.11 9.06
C PRO A 183 -6.54 -5.48 10.43
N VAL A 184 -5.67 -4.58 10.89
CA VAL A 184 -5.93 -3.68 12.00
C VAL A 184 -6.19 -2.30 11.42
N VAL A 185 -7.44 -1.87 11.52
CA VAL A 185 -7.93 -0.61 10.95
C VAL A 185 -8.25 0.39 12.06
N GLY A 186 -7.73 1.60 11.94
CA GLY A 186 -8.19 2.73 12.74
C GLY A 186 -9.56 3.17 12.22
N THR A 187 -10.47 3.50 13.12
CA THR A 187 -11.81 3.99 12.77
C THR A 187 -12.18 5.20 13.61
N ARG A 188 -13.26 5.87 13.22
CA ARG A 188 -13.86 7.00 13.96
C ARG A 188 -12.95 8.22 14.11
N GLN A 189 -11.87 8.32 13.34
CA GLN A 189 -11.10 9.55 13.20
C GLN A 189 -11.58 10.34 11.98
N PRO A 190 -11.67 11.68 12.06
CA PRO A 190 -11.98 12.51 10.90
C PRO A 190 -10.97 12.26 9.78
N THR A 191 -11.44 11.72 8.67
CA THR A 191 -10.59 11.29 7.55
C THR A 191 -11.14 11.83 6.24
N ASN A 192 -10.28 12.24 5.33
CA ASN A 192 -10.67 12.72 4.01
C ASN A 192 -11.14 11.54 3.15
N GLN A 193 -12.36 11.62 2.62
CA GLN A 193 -13.05 10.55 1.91
C GLN A 193 -13.14 10.81 0.40
N SER A 194 -13.14 12.08 -0.01
CA SER A 194 -13.16 12.50 -1.41
C SER A 194 -12.41 13.81 -1.61
N LEU A 195 -12.28 14.23 -2.86
CA LEU A 195 -11.62 15.45 -3.29
C LEU A 195 -12.55 16.23 -4.21
N ARG A 196 -12.51 17.56 -4.16
CA ARG A 196 -13.18 18.42 -5.15
C ARG A 196 -12.18 19.35 -5.78
N ILE A 197 -12.27 19.52 -7.09
CA ILE A 197 -11.47 20.52 -7.79
C ILE A 197 -12.09 21.90 -7.54
N SER A 198 -11.29 22.83 -7.00
CA SER A 198 -11.73 24.21 -6.76
C SER A 198 -10.54 25.15 -6.85
N ASN A 199 -10.65 26.19 -7.69
CA ASN A 199 -9.63 27.22 -7.87
C ASN A 199 -8.23 26.65 -8.17
N GLY A 200 -8.15 25.66 -9.06
CA GLY A 200 -6.88 25.03 -9.45
C GLY A 200 -6.20 24.23 -8.34
N ARG A 201 -6.96 23.77 -7.34
CA ARG A 201 -6.48 22.94 -6.22
C ARG A 201 -7.45 21.81 -5.93
N LEU A 202 -6.94 20.74 -5.32
CA LEU A 202 -7.78 19.70 -4.73
C LEU A 202 -8.18 20.09 -3.32
N LYS A 203 -9.48 20.17 -3.04
CA LYS A 203 -10.01 20.37 -1.70
C LYS A 203 -10.45 19.02 -1.11
N PRO A 204 -9.85 18.53 -0.02
CA PRO A 204 -10.31 17.32 0.62
C PRO A 204 -11.68 17.52 1.28
N ILE A 205 -12.51 16.49 1.21
CA ILE A 205 -13.86 16.45 1.77
C ILE A 205 -13.99 15.19 2.62
N ARG A 206 -14.63 15.30 3.79
CA ARG A 206 -14.79 14.20 4.77
C ARG A 206 -15.98 13.28 4.49
N THR A 207 -16.68 13.50 3.40
CA THR A 207 -17.82 12.69 2.95
C THR A 207 -17.51 12.13 1.58
N SER A 208 -18.18 11.04 1.22
CA SER A 208 -18.10 10.47 -0.12
C SER A 208 -19.50 10.37 -0.68
N ALA A 209 -19.70 10.76 -1.95
CA ALA A 209 -20.99 10.61 -2.62
C ALA A 209 -21.27 9.15 -3.02
N ILE A 210 -20.26 8.28 -2.98
CA ILE A 210 -20.35 6.88 -3.41
C ILE A 210 -20.27 5.88 -2.24
N MET A 211 -20.02 6.35 -1.02
CA MET A 211 -20.00 5.51 0.19
C MET A 211 -21.12 5.91 1.13
N ASP A 212 -21.65 4.92 1.85
CA ASP A 212 -22.60 5.14 2.94
C ASP A 212 -22.00 6.07 4.00
N ALA A 213 -22.78 7.03 4.49
CA ALA A 213 -22.36 7.99 5.51
C ALA A 213 -21.91 7.34 6.83
N SER A 214 -22.37 6.13 7.14
CA SER A 214 -21.90 5.35 8.29
C SER A 214 -20.45 4.86 8.14
N LEU A 215 -19.94 4.82 6.91
CA LEU A 215 -18.60 4.34 6.55
C LEU A 215 -17.60 5.48 6.31
N THR A 216 -17.96 6.75 6.53
CA THR A 216 -17.10 7.91 6.21
C THR A 216 -16.06 8.25 7.29
N HIS A 217 -15.56 7.25 8.00
CA HIS A 217 -14.56 7.42 9.07
C HIS A 217 -13.33 6.58 8.76
N GLY A 218 -12.16 6.99 9.23
CA GLY A 218 -10.92 6.24 9.02
C GLY A 218 -9.97 6.41 10.19
N ASP A 219 -8.68 6.36 9.91
CA ASP A 219 -7.60 6.53 10.90
C ASP A 219 -6.98 7.95 10.94
N GLY A 220 -7.53 8.87 10.15
CA GLY A 220 -7.03 10.24 9.96
C GLY A 220 -6.22 10.41 8.66
N THR A 221 -5.86 9.32 7.98
CA THR A 221 -5.15 9.32 6.69
C THR A 221 -5.79 8.37 5.67
N VAL A 222 -6.09 7.14 6.08
CA VAL A 222 -6.67 6.09 5.24
C VAL A 222 -8.18 6.00 5.51
N PRO A 223 -9.02 6.16 4.46
CA PRO A 223 -10.46 5.97 4.53
C PRO A 223 -10.89 4.56 4.94
#